data_AF-A0A2H5MVA6-F1
#
_entry.id   AF-A0A2H5MVA6-F1
#
_cell.length_a   1.000
_cell.length_b   1.000
_cell.length_c   1.000
_cell.angle_alpha   90.00
_cell.angle_beta   90.00
_cell.angle_gamma   90.00
#
_symmetry.space_group_name_H-M   'P 1'
#
loop_
_entity.id
_entity.type
_entity.pdbx_description
1 polymer ?
#
loop_
_entity_poly.entity_id
_entity_poly.type
_entity_poly.pdbx_seq_one_letter_code
_entity_poly.pdbx_strand_id
1 'polypeptide(L)' 'MYVLLLKKVDVKINNKLENGEDLTLYCKSVDNDLGEHLLHKDESYKFDFSPTLLGKTLFFCSYEWSGQWYES' A
#
# COMPACT_ATOMS: atom_id res chain seq x y z
N MET A 1 -9.62 -0.68 -32.60
CA MET A 1 -9.26 -1.56 -31.46
C MET A 1 -9.27 -0.69 -30.22
N TYR A 2 -10.34 -0.71 -29.43
CA TYR A 2 -10.40 0.06 -28.18
C TYR A 2 -9.66 -0.72 -27.11
N VAL A 3 -8.42 -0.33 -26.81
CA VAL A 3 -7.78 -0.75 -25.56
C VAL A 3 -8.50 0.03 -24.47
N LEU A 4 -9.31 -0.65 -23.65
CA LEU A 4 -9.82 -0.07 -22.41
C LEU A 4 -8.59 0.22 -21.54
N LEU A 5 -8.11 1.46 -21.57
CA LEU A 5 -7.08 1.95 -20.66
C LEU A 5 -7.70 1.99 -19.26
N LEU A 6 -7.61 0.87 -18.55
CA LEU A 6 -7.94 0.85 -17.13
C LEU A 6 -6.99 1.82 -16.45
N LYS A 7 -7.57 2.81 -15.78
CA LYS A 7 -6.82 3.89 -15.15
C LYS A 7 -5.91 3.26 -14.09
N LYS A 8 -4.60 3.46 -14.26
CA LYS A 8 -3.59 3.11 -13.27
C LYS A 8 -3.93 3.79 -11.94
N VAL A 9 -3.83 3.04 -10.85
CA VAL A 9 -4.02 3.51 -9.48
C VAL A 9 -2.65 3.57 -8.82
N ASP A 10 -2.25 4.77 -8.43
CA ASP A 10 -1.01 5.01 -7.69
C ASP A 10 -1.34 5.14 -6.20
N VAL A 11 -0.66 4.34 -5.38
CA VAL A 11 -0.78 4.37 -3.92
C VAL A 11 0.52 4.90 -3.33
N LYS A 12 0.42 5.86 -2.41
CA LYS A 12 1.55 6.38 -1.65
C LYS A 12 1.22 6.38 -0.17
N ILE A 13 1.98 5.62 0.60
CA ILE A 13 1.94 5.60 2.06
C ILE A 13 3.07 6.50 2.55
N ASN A 14 2.78 7.44 3.46
CA ASN A 14 3.76 8.36 4.00
C ASN A 14 3.78 8.20 5.53
N ASN A 15 4.95 7.97 6.12
CA ASN A 15 5.06 8.00 7.56
C ASN A 15 5.15 9.46 8.03
N LYS A 16 4.09 9.93 8.71
CA LYS A 16 3.99 11.27 9.31
C LYS A 16 3.70 11.22 10.81
N LEU A 17 4.05 10.12 11.48
CA LEU A 17 3.87 9.96 12.92
C LEU A 17 4.62 11.07 13.69
N GLU A 18 3.95 11.72 14.63
CA GLU A 18 4.44 12.94 15.29
C GLU A 18 5.74 12.70 16.06
N ASN A 19 5.89 11.53 16.68
CA ASN A 19 6.99 11.21 17.59
C ASN A 19 8.27 10.68 16.91
N GLY A 20 8.35 10.66 15.58
CA GLY A 20 9.52 10.05 14.93
C GLY A 20 9.48 8.54 14.89
N GLU A 21 8.31 7.95 15.11
CA GLU A 21 8.14 6.50 15.15
C GLU A 21 8.29 5.88 13.77
N ASP A 22 8.88 4.70 13.75
CA ASP A 22 8.92 3.87 12.55
C ASP A 22 7.55 3.25 12.30
N LEU A 23 7.18 3.18 11.02
CA LEU A 23 5.96 2.55 10.54
C LEU A 23 6.34 1.29 9.77
N THR A 24 6.00 0.12 10.29
CA THR A 24 6.05 -1.12 9.53
C THR A 24 4.75 -1.26 8.77
N LEU A 25 4.80 -1.52 7.46
CA LEU A 25 3.62 -1.79 6.64
C LEU A 25 3.78 -3.10 5.88
N TYR A 26 2.69 -3.84 5.73
CA TYR A 26 2.63 -5.03 4.90
C TYR A 26 1.35 -4.97 4.06
N CYS A 27 1.51 -4.98 2.73
CA CYS A 27 0.38 -4.86 1.81
C CYS A 27 0.28 -6.08 0.89
N LYS A 28 -0.92 -6.59 0.69
CA LYS A 28 -1.19 -7.71 -0.23
C LYS A 28 -2.55 -7.60 -0.90
N SER A 29 -2.64 -8.15 -2.09
CA SER A 29 -3.90 -8.45 -2.76
C SER A 29 -4.08 -9.98 -2.83
N VAL A 30 -5.13 -10.45 -3.51
CA VAL A 30 -5.31 -11.88 -3.79
C VAL A 30 -4.15 -12.44 -4.63
N ASP A 31 -3.67 -11.66 -5.61
CA ASP A 31 -2.74 -12.13 -6.62
C ASP A 31 -1.28 -11.67 -6.39
N ASN A 32 -1.10 -10.64 -5.57
CA ASN A 32 0.20 -9.98 -5.39
C ASN A 32 0.47 -9.65 -3.92
N ASP A 33 1.53 -10.21 -3.37
CA ASP A 33 2.12 -9.82 -2.10
C ASP A 33 3.20 -8.76 -2.34
N LEU A 34 3.09 -7.60 -1.69
CA LEU A 34 4.08 -6.51 -1.79
C LEU A 34 5.16 -6.61 -0.71
N GLY A 35 5.01 -7.52 0.25
CA GLY A 35 5.94 -7.71 1.35
C GLY A 35 5.84 -6.65 2.44
N GLU A 36 6.72 -6.81 3.42
CA GLU A 36 6.88 -5.90 4.56
C GLU A 36 7.87 -4.78 4.21
N HIS A 37 7.56 -3.56 4.63
CA HIS A 37 8.42 -2.39 4.49
C HIS A 37 8.44 -1.60 5.79
N LEU A 38 9.64 -1.23 6.25
CA LEU A 38 9.84 -0.28 7.33
C LEU A 38 9.99 1.12 6.74
N LEU A 39 9.22 2.08 7.23
CA LEU A 39 9.36 3.50 6.89
C LEU A 39 9.75 4.30 8.12
N HIS A 40 10.89 4.97 8.06
CA HIS A 40 11.26 5.98 9.04
C HIS A 40 10.40 7.24 8.87
N LYS A 41 10.46 8.14 9.85
CA LYS A 41 9.75 9.42 9.77
C LYS A 41 10.06 10.15 8.46
N ASP A 42 8.98 10.65 7.85
CA ASP A 42 8.97 11.37 6.58
C ASP A 42 9.30 10.54 5.34
N GLU A 43 9.59 9.24 5.47
CA GLU A 43 9.72 8.33 4.34
C GLU A 43 8.36 7.93 3.75
N SER A 44 8.41 7.39 2.53
CA SER A 44 7.21 6.96 1.83
C SER A 44 7.44 5.69 1.02
N TYR A 45 6.47 4.78 1.09
CA TYR A 45 6.37 3.63 0.21
C TYR A 45 5.38 3.93 -0.91
N LYS A 46 5.69 3.48 -2.13
CA LYS A 46 4.84 3.65 -3.30
C LYS A 46 4.71 2.34 -4.05
N PHE A 47 3.50 2.04 -4.45
CA PHE A 47 3.22 1.00 -5.40
C PHE A 47 2.06 1.43 -6.29
N ASP A 48 1.92 0.75 -7.41
CA ASP A 48 0.86 1.00 -8.34
C ASP A 48 0.27 -0.30 -8.86
N PHE A 49 -1.00 -0.22 -9.26
CA PHE A 49 -1.66 -1.34 -9.89
C PHE A 49 -2.67 -0.84 -10.92
N SER A 50 -2.93 -1.69 -11.91
CA SER A 50 -4.04 -1.50 -12.83
C SER A 50 -5.14 -2.48 -12.44
N PRO A 51 -6.38 -2.01 -12.20
CA PRO A 51 -7.52 -2.92 -12.08
C PRO A 51 -7.54 -3.85 -13.28
N THR A 52 -7.99 -5.10 -13.12
CA THR A 52 -8.13 -6.03 -14.26
C THR A 52 -9.50 -5.85 -14.92
N LEU A 53 -9.63 -6.18 -16.22
CA LEU A 53 -10.89 -6.00 -16.96
C LEU A 53 -12.03 -6.89 -16.45
N LEU A 54 -11.71 -7.97 -15.73
CA LEU A 54 -12.65 -8.98 -15.25
C LEU A 54 -12.87 -8.92 -13.73
N GLY A 55 -12.28 -7.95 -13.02
CA GLY A 55 -12.37 -7.89 -11.56
C GLY A 55 -11.89 -6.58 -10.93
N LYS A 56 -12.08 -6.47 -9.61
CA LYS A 56 -11.51 -5.39 -8.81
C LYS A 56 -10.23 -5.92 -8.15
N THR A 57 -9.09 -5.28 -8.42
CA THR A 57 -7.89 -5.50 -7.61
C THR A 57 -8.05 -4.70 -6.31
N LEU A 58 -8.03 -5.40 -5.17
CA LEU A 58 -8.08 -4.80 -3.84
C LEU A 58 -6.80 -5.17 -3.10
N PHE A 59 -6.16 -4.18 -2.51
CA PHE A 59 -5.05 -4.36 -1.59
C PHE A 59 -5.55 -4.15 -0.17
N PHE A 60 -5.14 -5.04 0.72
CA PHE A 60 -5.28 -4.91 2.16
C PHE A 60 -3.90 -4.61 2.72
N CYS A 61 -3.81 -3.60 3.57
CA CYS A 61 -2.56 -3.19 4.19
C CYS A 61 -2.70 -3.24 5.71
N SER A 62 -1.72 -3.87 6.36
CA SER A 62 -1.52 -3.82 7.80
C SER A 62 -0.41 -2.83 8.11
N TYR A 63 -0.55 -2.15 9.24
CA TYR A 63 0.35 -1.13 9.72
C TYR A 63 0.65 -1.38 11.19
N GLU A 64 1.91 -1.27 11.58
CA GLU A 64 2.36 -1.35 12.96
C GLU A 64 3.19 -0.13 13.31
N TRP A 65 2.84 0.52 14.42
CA TRP A 65 3.67 1.50 15.11
C TRP A 65 3.34 1.47 16.61
N SER A 66 4.30 1.81 17.47
CA SER A 66 4.15 1.79 18.94
C SER A 66 3.64 0.46 19.52
N GLY A 67 3.83 -0.67 18.82
CA GLY A 67 3.28 -1.98 19.21
C GLY A 67 1.77 -2.12 19.03
N GLN A 68 1.14 -1.21 18.29
CA GLN A 68 -0.27 -1.24 17.91
C GLN A 68 -0.42 -1.59 16.43
N TRP A 69 -1.48 -2.35 16.12
CA TRP A 69 -1.76 -2.86 14.79
C TRP A 69 -3.04 -2.24 14.21
N TYR A 70 -2.99 -1.91 12.92
CA TYR A 70 -4.10 -1.30 12.20
C TYR A 70 -4.21 -1.89 10.79
N GLU A 71 -5.42 -2.05 10.29
CA GLU A 71 -5.70 -2.52 8.94
C GLU A 71 -6.56 -1.52 8.16
N SER A 72 -6.24 -1.36 6.87
CA SER A 72 -7.04 -0.61 5.89
C SER A 72 -7.65 -1.51 4.83
#